data_AF-A0A497PQ25-F1
#
_entry.id   AF-A0A497PQ25-F1
#
_cell.length_a   1.000
_cell.length_b   1.000
_cell.length_c   1.000
_cell.angle_alpha   90.00
_cell.angle_beta   90.00
_cell.angle_gamma   90.00
#
_symmetry.space_group_name_H-M   'P 1'
#
loop_
_entity.id
_entity.type
_entity.pdbx_description
1 polymer ?
#
loop_
_entity_poly.entity_id
_entity_poly.type
_entity_poly.pdbx_seq_one_letter_code
_entity_poly.pdbx_strand_id
1 'polypeptide(L)'
;DNFPDEYEKIEKFIYPLVVMKGTDWVKTDGTTMPVVLGGIEAAVYINRTEGGNIPDDLINRIVERIKYAKPYEEKPEKKIKFEEGKTREGKRFVRIFGNQKDAEMVAEIYRKKNFKVKKIFPDKKEKGVFFFYFE
;
A
#
# COMPACT_ATOMS: atom_id res chain seq x y z
N ASP A 1 1.00 -14.10 -0.31
CA ASP A 1 -0.07 -13.40 -1.03
C ASP A 1 0.37 -11.99 -1.37
N ASN A 2 1.10 -11.87 -2.48
CA ASN A 2 1.57 -10.59 -3.00
C ASN A 2 0.73 -10.33 -4.26
N PHE A 3 -0.30 -9.50 -4.15
CA PHE A 3 -1.18 -9.10 -5.28
C PHE A 3 -0.93 -7.67 -5.83
N PRO A 4 0.20 -6.97 -5.61
CA PRO A 4 0.32 -5.58 -6.04
C PRO A 4 0.10 -5.40 -7.56
N ASP A 5 0.52 -6.38 -8.37
CA ASP A 5 0.34 -6.36 -9.82
C ASP A 5 -1.12 -6.52 -10.29
N GLU A 6 -2.00 -7.13 -9.48
CA GLU A 6 -3.43 -7.21 -9.78
C GLU A 6 -4.16 -5.94 -9.36
N TYR A 7 -3.77 -5.32 -8.25
CA TYR A 7 -4.36 -4.05 -7.79
C TYR A 7 -4.08 -2.89 -8.77
N GLU A 8 -2.84 -2.75 -9.26
CA GLU A 8 -2.52 -1.73 -10.27
C GLU A 8 -3.25 -1.93 -11.60
N LYS A 9 -3.60 -3.18 -11.93
CA LYS A 9 -4.45 -3.48 -13.08
C LYS A 9 -5.89 -3.06 -12.81
N ILE A 10 -6.44 -3.42 -11.65
CA ILE A 10 -7.83 -3.12 -11.28
C ILE A 10 -8.08 -1.62 -11.21
N GLU A 11 -7.16 -0.83 -10.65
CA GLU A 11 -7.31 0.63 -10.52
C GLU A 11 -7.49 1.32 -11.88
N LYS A 12 -6.86 0.81 -12.95
CA LYS A 12 -7.04 1.31 -14.33
C LYS A 12 -8.41 0.99 -14.94
N PHE A 13 -9.20 0.13 -14.31
CA PHE A 13 -10.53 -0.28 -14.77
C PHE A 13 -11.67 0.21 -13.87
N ILE A 14 -11.37 0.92 -12.77
CA ILE A 14 -12.39 1.51 -11.91
C ILE A 14 -12.60 2.98 -12.29
N TYR A 15 -13.79 3.28 -12.80
CA TYR A 15 -14.20 4.64 -13.18
C TYR A 15 -15.31 5.13 -12.25
N PRO A 16 -14.98 5.93 -11.22
CA PRO A 16 -15.97 6.35 -10.25
C PRO A 16 -16.92 7.41 -10.84
N LEU A 17 -18.22 7.31 -10.53
CA LEU A 17 -19.29 8.16 -11.06
C LEU A 17 -20.25 8.55 -9.94
N VAL A 18 -20.65 9.83 -9.89
CA VAL A 18 -21.65 10.32 -8.92
C VAL A 18 -22.99 10.53 -9.63
N VAL A 19 -24.04 9.88 -9.13
CA VAL A 19 -25.41 10.04 -9.64
C VAL A 19 -26.24 10.85 -8.65
N MET A 20 -26.67 12.04 -9.06
CA MET A 20 -27.53 12.90 -8.27
C MET A 20 -29.00 12.65 -8.64
N LYS A 21 -29.86 12.51 -7.65
CA LYS A 21 -31.31 12.27 -7.83
C LYS A 21 -32.12 13.32 -7.09
N GLY A 22 -33.10 13.92 -7.76
CA GLY A 22 -33.97 14.96 -7.17
C GLY A 22 -33.31 16.34 -7.10
N THR A 23 -32.35 16.60 -7.99
CA THR A 23 -31.67 17.90 -8.11
C THR A 23 -31.47 18.19 -9.58
N ASP A 24 -31.89 19.38 -10.01
CA ASP A 24 -31.87 19.78 -11.43
C ASP A 24 -30.62 20.59 -11.79
N TRP A 25 -29.80 20.97 -10.80
CA TRP A 25 -28.58 21.74 -11.00
C TRP A 25 -27.52 21.40 -9.96
N VAL A 26 -26.29 21.17 -10.42
CA VAL A 26 -25.12 20.91 -9.57
C VAL A 26 -23.95 21.68 -10.12
N LYS A 27 -23.23 22.41 -9.26
CA LYS A 27 -21.97 23.07 -9.63
C LYS A 27 -20.83 22.05 -9.54
N THR A 28 -20.20 21.74 -10.66
CA THR A 28 -19.17 20.70 -10.79
C THR A 28 -17.78 21.25 -11.04
N ASP A 29 -17.60 22.58 -10.97
CA ASP A 29 -16.30 23.22 -11.18
C ASP A 29 -15.27 22.70 -10.16
N GLY A 30 -14.24 22.01 -10.66
CA GLY A 30 -13.13 21.49 -9.86
C GLY A 30 -13.29 20.06 -9.33
N THR A 31 -14.32 19.31 -9.77
CA THR A 31 -14.44 17.89 -9.41
C THR A 31 -13.58 17.01 -10.32
N THR A 32 -12.82 16.09 -9.74
CA THR A 32 -12.07 15.06 -10.48
C THR A 32 -12.95 13.90 -10.95
N MET A 33 -14.16 13.80 -10.39
CA MET A 33 -15.13 12.75 -10.70
C MET A 33 -16.29 13.31 -11.55
N PRO A 34 -16.77 12.55 -12.55
CA PRO A 34 -17.96 12.89 -13.30
C PRO A 34 -19.20 12.86 -12.40
N VAL A 35 -20.07 13.86 -12.57
CA VAL A 35 -21.36 13.95 -11.90
C VAL A 35 -22.45 13.98 -12.96
N VAL A 36 -23.45 13.11 -12.82
CA VAL A 36 -24.59 12.98 -13.75
C VAL A 36 -25.92 13.16 -13.02
N LEU A 37 -26.91 13.67 -13.73
CA LEU A 37 -28.26 13.93 -13.22
C LEU A 37 -29.17 12.76 -13.60
N GLY A 38 -29.35 11.84 -12.65
CA GLY A 38 -30.24 10.69 -12.79
C GLY A 38 -29.68 9.51 -13.58
N GLY A 39 -30.53 8.49 -13.72
CA GLY A 39 -30.10 7.17 -14.20
C GLY A 39 -29.85 7.07 -15.70
N ILE A 40 -30.55 7.87 -16.52
CA ILE A 40 -30.37 7.84 -17.99
C ILE A 40 -28.98 8.37 -18.36
N GLU A 41 -28.58 9.51 -17.80
CA GLU A 41 -27.25 10.07 -18.04
C GLU A 41 -26.14 9.14 -17.53
N ALA A 42 -26.36 8.49 -16.38
CA ALA A 42 -25.43 7.48 -15.88
C ALA A 42 -25.26 6.30 -16.86
N ALA A 43 -26.35 5.78 -17.41
CA ALA A 43 -26.29 4.70 -18.39
C ALA A 43 -25.57 5.11 -19.69
N VAL A 44 -25.82 6.33 -20.17
CA VAL A 44 -25.11 6.89 -21.34
C VAL A 44 -23.62 7.05 -21.04
N TYR A 45 -23.26 7.52 -19.84
CA TYR A 45 -21.87 7.65 -19.41
C TYR A 45 -21.15 6.29 -19.40
N ILE A 46 -21.77 5.28 -18.78
CA ILE A 46 -21.23 3.91 -18.71
C ILE A 46 -21.02 3.32 -20.11
N ASN A 47 -21.96 3.54 -21.04
CA ASN A 47 -21.86 3.04 -22.40
C ASN A 47 -20.79 3.75 -23.25
N ARG A 48 -20.34 4.95 -22.85
CA ARG A 48 -19.29 5.72 -23.54
C ARG A 48 -17.89 5.41 -23.03
N THR A 49 -17.77 4.91 -21.80
CA THR A 49 -16.46 4.50 -21.26
C THR A 49 -15.91 3.29 -22.01
N GLU A 50 -14.68 3.41 -22.51
CA GLU A 50 -13.98 2.30 -23.15
C GLU A 50 -13.61 1.24 -22.10
N GLY A 51 -14.17 0.05 -22.25
CA GLY A 51 -13.92 -1.08 -21.36
C GLY A 51 -14.65 -2.32 -21.85
N GLY A 52 -14.03 -3.48 -21.70
CA GLY A 52 -14.73 -4.74 -21.88
C GLY A 52 -15.73 -4.95 -20.74
N ASN A 53 -16.89 -5.53 -21.05
CA ASN A 53 -17.78 -6.02 -20.00
C ASN A 53 -17.01 -6.99 -19.10
N ILE A 54 -17.09 -6.78 -17.79
CA ILE A 54 -16.54 -7.72 -16.81
C ILE A 54 -17.33 -9.03 -16.96
N PRO A 55 -16.68 -10.18 -17.17
CA PRO A 55 -17.38 -11.43 -17.35
C PRO A 55 -18.08 -11.85 -16.04
N ASP A 56 -19.24 -12.51 -16.18
CA ASP A 56 -20.11 -12.84 -15.04
C ASP A 56 -19.40 -13.69 -13.97
N ASP A 57 -18.44 -14.54 -14.37
CA ASP A 57 -17.65 -15.34 -13.44
C ASP A 57 -16.78 -14.47 -12.52
N LEU A 58 -16.21 -13.39 -13.06
CA LEU A 58 -15.41 -12.44 -12.30
C LEU A 58 -16.29 -11.58 -11.38
N ILE A 59 -17.48 -11.18 -11.84
CA ILE A 59 -18.48 -10.50 -10.98
C ILE A 59 -18.83 -11.38 -9.78
N ASN A 60 -19.15 -12.65 -10.02
CA ASN A 60 -19.51 -13.59 -8.95
C ASN A 60 -18.36 -13.80 -7.95
N ARG A 61 -17.11 -13.89 -8.43
CA ARG A 61 -15.92 -13.97 -7.56
C ARG A 61 -15.74 -12.72 -6.70
N ILE A 62 -15.98 -11.52 -7.25
CA ILE A 62 -15.91 -10.27 -6.50
C ILE A 62 -16.97 -10.24 -5.41
N VAL A 63 -18.23 -10.57 -5.75
CA VAL A 63 -19.35 -10.60 -4.81
C VAL A 63 -19.09 -11.59 -3.67
N GLU A 64 -18.61 -12.78 -3.99
CA GLU A 64 -18.28 -13.81 -2.99
C GLU A 64 -17.16 -13.32 -2.05
N ARG A 65 -16.09 -12.74 -2.60
CA ARG A 65 -14.99 -12.17 -1.79
C ARG A 65 -15.45 -11.05 -0.89
N ILE A 66 -16.33 -10.14 -1.35
CA ILE A 66 -16.88 -9.06 -0.53
C ILE A 66 -17.74 -9.63 0.60
N LYS A 67 -18.60 -10.62 0.29
CA LYS A 67 -19.50 -11.24 1.27
C LYS A 67 -18.75 -11.87 2.45
N TYR A 68 -17.57 -12.44 2.18
CA TYR A 68 -16.73 -13.09 3.20
C TYR A 68 -15.51 -12.25 3.61
N ALA A 69 -15.41 -11.01 3.14
CA ALA A 69 -14.33 -10.12 3.52
C ALA A 69 -14.42 -9.81 5.00
N LYS A 70 -13.30 -10.00 5.71
CA LYS A 70 -13.16 -9.48 7.08
C LYS A 70 -12.76 -8.01 6.99
N PRO A 71 -13.13 -7.18 7.99
CA PRO A 71 -12.59 -5.85 8.13
C PRO A 71 -11.07 -5.89 8.00
N TYR A 72 -10.51 -4.89 7.32
CA TYR A 72 -9.06 -4.77 7.26
C TYR A 72 -8.54 -4.57 8.68
N GLU A 73 -7.88 -5.60 9.20
CA GLU A 73 -7.09 -5.47 10.41
C GLU A 73 -5.71 -4.98 9.97
N GLU A 74 -5.38 -3.74 10.32
CA GLU A 74 -4.00 -3.28 10.29
C GLU A 74 -3.19 -4.29 11.09
N LYS A 75 -2.35 -5.07 10.41
CA LYS A 75 -1.35 -5.88 11.12
C LYS A 75 -0.58 -4.88 11.96
N PRO A 76 -0.51 -5.05 13.30
CA PRO A 76 0.22 -4.10 14.11
C PRO A 76 1.62 -4.03 13.54
N GLU A 77 2.01 -2.83 13.08
CA GLU A 77 3.37 -2.61 12.64
C GLU A 77 4.26 -3.11 13.77
N LYS A 78 5.04 -4.16 13.49
CA LYS A 78 5.93 -4.71 14.50
C LYS A 78 6.93 -3.60 14.79
N LYS A 79 6.75 -2.90 15.91
CA LYS A 79 7.64 -1.81 16.35
C LYS A 79 8.97 -2.44 16.73
N ILE A 80 9.86 -2.57 15.75
CA ILE A 80 11.23 -3.04 15.97
C ILE A 80 11.97 -1.92 16.68
N LYS A 81 12.52 -2.23 17.87
CA LYS A 81 13.36 -1.28 18.60
C LYS A 81 14.74 -1.25 17.98
N PHE A 82 15.21 -0.05 17.60
CA PHE A 82 16.57 0.16 17.16
C PHE A 82 17.09 1.53 17.61
N GLU A 83 18.41 1.64 17.67
CA GLU A 83 19.14 2.85 18.04
C GLU A 83 20.14 3.20 16.94
N GLU A 84 20.23 4.47 16.58
CA GLU A 84 21.29 4.98 15.72
C GLU A 84 22.44 5.53 16.57
N GLY A 85 23.67 5.28 16.13
CA GLY A 85 24.86 5.78 16.79
C GLY A 85 25.98 6.14 15.83
N LYS A 86 27.05 6.71 16.38
CA LYS A 86 28.32 6.95 15.68
C LYS A 86 29.46 6.35 16.49
N THR A 87 30.38 5.67 15.82
CA THR A 87 31.63 5.22 16.45
C THR A 87 32.53 6.42 16.75
N ARG A 88 33.57 6.24 17.57
CA ARG A 88 34.59 7.27 17.81
C ARG A 88 35.25 7.79 16.52
N GLU A 89 35.36 6.95 15.48
CA GLU A 89 35.86 7.31 14.14
C GLU A 89 34.81 8.02 13.25
N GLY A 90 33.63 8.34 13.77
CA GLY A 90 32.55 9.01 13.02
C GLY A 90 31.67 8.11 12.14
N LYS A 91 31.99 6.82 11.99
CA LYS A 91 31.16 5.86 11.23
C LYS A 91 29.79 5.69 11.88
N ARG A 92 28.73 5.88 11.10
CA ARG A 92 27.34 5.69 11.56
C ARG A 92 27.01 4.20 11.63
N PHE A 93 26.25 3.81 12.64
CA PHE A 93 25.74 2.45 12.79
C PHE A 93 24.30 2.46 13.29
N VAL A 94 23.60 1.36 13.03
CA VAL A 94 22.27 1.07 13.61
C VAL A 94 22.38 -0.20 14.43
N ARG A 95 21.87 -0.16 15.65
CA ARG A 95 21.76 -1.28 16.60
C ARG A 95 20.30 -1.69 16.71
N ILE A 96 19.98 -2.95 16.46
CA ILE A 96 18.62 -3.49 16.39
C ILE A 96 18.44 -4.53 17.50
N PHE A 97 17.37 -4.39 18.27
CA PHE A 97 16.99 -5.32 19.32
C PHE A 97 15.91 -6.27 18.78
N GLY A 98 16.23 -7.55 18.65
CA GLY A 98 15.31 -8.54 18.09
C GLY A 98 16.03 -9.76 17.52
N ASN A 99 15.43 -10.34 16.48
CA ASN A 99 16.03 -11.47 15.76
C ASN A 99 16.66 -11.03 14.43
N GLN A 100 17.32 -11.98 13.74
CA GLN A 100 17.96 -11.74 12.45
C GLN A 100 16.98 -11.19 11.39
N LYS A 101 15.72 -11.66 11.37
CA LYS A 101 14.70 -11.17 10.43
C LYS A 101 14.35 -9.70 10.71
N ASP A 102 14.26 -9.31 11.97
CA ASP A 102 14.00 -7.92 12.37
C ASP A 102 15.16 -7.01 11.94
N ALA A 103 16.40 -7.48 12.06
CA ALA A 103 17.57 -6.75 11.59
C ALA A 103 17.58 -6.59 10.06
N GLU A 104 17.17 -7.62 9.32
CA GLU A 104 17.03 -7.57 7.86
C GLU A 104 15.94 -6.59 7.41
N MET A 105 14.79 -6.59 8.07
CA MET A 105 13.71 -5.62 7.81
C MET A 105 14.20 -4.18 8.02
N VAL A 106 14.89 -3.89 9.12
CA VAL A 106 15.43 -2.55 9.38
C VAL A 106 16.46 -2.17 8.31
N ALA A 107 17.38 -3.07 7.95
CA ALA A 107 18.36 -2.81 6.90
C ALA A 107 17.70 -2.50 5.53
N GLU A 108 16.61 -3.20 5.20
CA GLU A 108 15.86 -2.96 3.96
C GLU A 108 15.18 -1.58 3.96
N ILE A 109 14.63 -1.12 5.09
CA ILE A 109 14.07 0.23 5.23
C ILE A 109 15.12 1.29 4.90
N TYR A 110 16.36 1.13 5.40
CA TYR A 110 17.44 2.07 5.09
C TYR A 110 17.90 1.98 3.64
N ARG A 111 17.94 0.79 3.05
CA ARG A 111 18.24 0.63 1.61
C ARG A 111 17.20 1.33 0.73
N LYS A 112 15.90 1.23 1.07
CA LYS A 112 14.81 1.95 0.38
C LYS A 112 14.93 3.48 0.51
N LYS A 113 15.53 3.96 1.59
CA LYS A 113 15.88 5.37 1.80
C LYS A 113 17.22 5.78 1.15
N ASN A 114 17.74 4.99 0.21
CA ASN A 114 19.00 5.19 -0.50
C ASN A 114 20.27 5.19 0.37
N PHE A 115 20.23 4.57 1.57
CA PHE A 115 21.44 4.33 2.34
C PHE A 115 22.12 3.02 1.93
N LYS A 116 23.45 3.05 1.78
CA LYS A 116 24.25 1.83 1.60
C LYS A 116 24.51 1.19 2.95
N VAL A 117 23.93 0.02 3.16
CA VAL A 117 24.01 -0.75 4.40
C VAL A 117 24.98 -1.91 4.22
N LYS A 118 26.02 -1.97 5.06
CA LYS A 118 26.97 -3.11 5.10
C LYS A 118 26.29 -4.38 5.62
N LYS A 119 27.06 -5.47 5.71
CA LYS A 119 26.59 -6.74 6.27
C LYS A 119 26.08 -6.55 7.70
N ILE A 120 25.03 -7.28 8.05
CA ILE A 120 24.46 -7.32 9.40
C ILE A 120 25.33 -8.26 10.26
N PHE A 121 25.68 -7.82 11.45
CA PHE A 121 26.47 -8.57 12.41
C PHE A 121 25.68 -8.80 13.70
N PRO A 122 25.70 -10.00 14.28
CA PRO A 122 25.22 -10.20 15.63
C PRO A 122 26.18 -9.55 16.63
N ASP A 123 25.62 -8.98 17.69
CA ASP A 123 26.40 -8.48 18.81
C ASP A 123 27.05 -9.64 19.58
N LYS A 124 28.34 -9.50 19.89
CA LYS A 124 29.12 -10.52 20.59
C LYS A 124 28.85 -10.52 22.10
N LYS A 125 28.38 -9.41 22.66
CA LYS A 125 28.16 -9.19 24.09
C LYS A 125 26.70 -9.40 24.48
N GLU A 126 25.77 -8.95 23.65
CA GLU A 126 24.33 -9.07 23.94
C GLU A 126 23.62 -10.00 22.96
N LYS A 127 23.00 -11.06 23.50
CA LYS A 127 22.17 -11.97 22.70
C LYS A 127 20.88 -11.27 22.27
N GLY A 128 20.47 -11.47 21.02
CA GLY A 128 19.28 -10.83 20.46
C GLY A 128 19.50 -9.37 20.06
N VAL A 129 20.76 -8.97 19.88
CA VAL A 129 21.13 -7.66 19.34
C VAL A 129 21.93 -7.86 18.07
N PHE A 130 21.58 -7.09 17.05
CA PHE A 130 22.25 -7.07 15.76
C PHE A 130 22.63 -5.64 15.42
N PHE A 131 23.67 -5.45 14.61
CA PHE A 131 24.04 -4.13 14.13
C PHE A 131 24.53 -4.16 12.70
N PHE A 132 24.40 -3.03 12.01
CA PHE A 132 25.04 -2.80 10.73
C PHE A 132 25.62 -1.39 10.67
N TYR A 133 26.63 -1.22 9.82
CA TYR A 133 27.24 0.06 9.54
C TYR A 133 26.73 0.59 8.21
N PHE A 134 26.66 1.92 8.10
CA PHE A 134 26.53 2.57 6.81
C PHE A 134 27.88 2.54 6.08
N GLU A 135 27.82 2.53 4.74
CA GLU A 135 28.99 2.72 3.89
C GLU A 135 29.38 4.19 3.76
#